data_AF-B7PM13-F1
#
_entry.id   AF-B7PM13-F1
#
_cell.length_a   1.000
_cell.length_b   1.000
_cell.length_c   1.000
_cell.angle_alpha   90.00
_cell.angle_beta   90.00
_cell.angle_gamma   90.00
#
_symmetry.space_group_name_H-M   'P 1'
#
loop_
_entity.id
_entity.type
_entity.pdbx_description
1 polymer ?
#
loop_
_entity_poly.entity_id
_entity_poly.type
_entity_poly.pdbx_seq_one_letter_code
_entity_poly.pdbx_strand_id
1 'polypeptide(L)'
;MSLIINIDGLPLSRSSANQFWMILVLFHESKIRVPFTAALYFGKSKPKCLEGFLSDFIYELHLITGVLLHGSITHFVSIRAFVCDAPVRSYAKCITGHAGYYACEKCSQKGTYSLEFRKVLLTEADHARRTDDDFKQQKNKLHHKGESPLLKLPLGMVSQFSLDDMHLVCLGVIKILVQYWLGESPSSAKVPTHVKASISQ
;
A
#
# COMPACT_ATOMS: atom_id res chain seq x y z
N MET A 1 -12.59 9.21 -17.83
CA MET A 1 -12.96 8.27 -16.76
C MET A 1 -11.69 7.81 -16.10
N SER A 2 -11.67 7.80 -14.78
CA SER A 2 -10.49 7.47 -14.01
C SER A 2 -10.82 6.42 -12.96
N LEU A 3 -9.94 5.42 -12.85
CA LEU A 3 -10.14 4.23 -12.03
C LEU A 3 -9.34 4.35 -10.74
N ILE A 4 -9.99 4.09 -9.61
CA ILE A 4 -9.33 3.88 -8.32
C ILE A 4 -9.33 2.38 -8.06
N ILE A 5 -8.15 1.83 -7.86
CA ILE A 5 -7.94 0.40 -7.68
C ILE A 5 -7.52 0.15 -6.24
N ASN A 6 -8.14 -0.83 -5.61
CA ASN A 6 -7.77 -1.28 -4.28
C ASN A 6 -7.46 -2.77 -4.31
N ILE A 7 -6.44 -3.17 -3.56
CA ILE A 7 -6.15 -4.58 -3.30
C ILE A 7 -6.27 -4.75 -1.79
N ASP A 8 -7.01 -5.75 -1.35
CA ASP A 8 -7.23 -6.00 0.07
C ASP A 8 -7.24 -7.48 0.40
N GLY A 9 -6.75 -7.80 1.60
CA GLY A 9 -6.73 -9.13 2.19
C GLY A 9 -7.75 -9.25 3.31
N LEU A 10 -8.85 -9.95 3.08
CA LEU A 10 -9.94 -10.11 4.04
C LEU A 10 -9.89 -11.49 4.72
N PRO A 11 -9.57 -11.60 6.02
CA PRO A 11 -9.67 -12.85 6.75
C PRO A 11 -11.13 -13.30 6.87
N LEU A 12 -11.41 -14.57 6.59
CA LEU A 12 -12.78 -15.11 6.59
C LEU A 12 -13.26 -15.55 7.97
N SER A 13 -12.34 -15.97 8.82
CA SER A 13 -12.65 -16.29 10.21
C SER A 13 -11.46 -15.97 11.10
N ARG A 14 -11.72 -15.75 12.39
CA ARG A 14 -10.67 -15.57 13.39
C ARG A 14 -9.94 -16.86 13.73
N SER A 15 -10.56 -18.01 13.44
CA SER A 15 -10.09 -19.34 13.83
C SER A 15 -9.39 -20.12 12.70
N SER A 16 -9.42 -19.61 11.47
CA SER A 16 -8.75 -20.23 10.33
C SER A 16 -7.83 -19.22 9.63
N ALA A 17 -6.79 -19.73 8.97
CA ALA A 17 -5.92 -18.90 8.13
C ALA A 17 -6.57 -18.50 6.79
N ASN A 18 -7.82 -18.92 6.54
CA ASN A 18 -8.50 -18.67 5.28
C ASN A 18 -8.76 -17.17 5.10
N GLN A 19 -8.39 -16.66 3.94
CA GLN A 19 -8.51 -15.26 3.57
C GLN A 19 -8.85 -15.13 2.09
N PHE A 20 -9.62 -14.10 1.78
CA PHE A 20 -9.79 -13.62 0.42
C PHE A 20 -8.77 -12.53 0.13
N TRP A 21 -8.26 -12.51 -1.10
CA TRP A 21 -7.52 -11.38 -1.65
C TRP A 21 -8.31 -10.87 -2.84
N MET A 22 -8.75 -9.62 -2.77
CA MET A 22 -9.64 -9.03 -3.76
C MET A 22 -8.95 -7.87 -4.45
N ILE A 23 -9.22 -7.73 -5.76
CA ILE A 23 -8.96 -6.50 -6.50
C ILE A 23 -10.30 -5.81 -6.67
N LEU A 24 -10.43 -4.63 -6.07
CA LEU A 24 -11.62 -3.79 -6.14
C LEU A 24 -11.35 -2.61 -7.07
N VAL A 25 -12.34 -2.27 -7.90
CA VAL A 25 -12.24 -1.15 -8.84
C VAL A 25 -13.42 -0.21 -8.65
N LEU A 26 -13.12 1.08 -8.59
CA LEU A 26 -14.09 2.16 -8.46
C LEU A 26 -13.92 3.16 -9.61
N PHE A 27 -15.03 3.50 -10.26
CA PHE A 27 -15.07 4.62 -11.20
C PHE A 27 -15.17 5.94 -10.42
N HIS A 28 -14.13 6.77 -10.50
CA HIS A 28 -14.06 7.99 -9.70
C HIS A 28 -15.17 9.00 -10.04
N GLU A 29 -15.48 9.16 -11.32
CA GLU A 29 -16.49 10.11 -11.79
C GLU A 29 -17.93 9.58 -11.70
N SER A 30 -18.12 8.32 -11.30
CA SER A 30 -19.46 7.77 -11.12
C SER A 30 -20.19 8.47 -9.97
N LYS A 31 -21.46 8.81 -10.20
CA LYS A 31 -22.36 9.29 -9.13
C LYS A 31 -22.59 8.22 -8.07
N ILE A 32 -22.60 6.95 -8.49
CA ILE A 32 -22.73 5.80 -7.60
C ILE A 32 -21.31 5.30 -7.30
N ARG A 33 -20.81 5.61 -6.12
CA ARG A 33 -19.44 5.25 -5.69
C ARG A 33 -19.40 3.90 -5.00
N VAL A 34 -19.78 2.85 -5.72
CA VAL A 34 -19.70 1.47 -5.23
C VAL A 34 -18.58 0.76 -5.99
N PRO A 35 -17.51 0.31 -5.30
CA PRO A 35 -16.49 -0.49 -5.95
C PRO A 35 -17.06 -1.86 -6.32
N PHE A 36 -16.58 -2.42 -7.43
CA PHE A 36 -16.87 -3.80 -7.82
C PHE A 36 -15.61 -4.66 -7.73
N THR A 37 -15.80 -5.97 -7.56
CA THR A 37 -14.71 -6.93 -7.52
C THR A 37 -14.29 -7.30 -8.94
N ALA A 38 -13.05 -6.97 -9.31
CA ALA A 38 -12.45 -7.36 -10.59
C ALA A 38 -11.74 -8.71 -10.52
N ALA A 39 -11.18 -9.07 -9.37
CA ALA A 39 -10.57 -10.39 -9.16
C ALA A 39 -10.70 -10.84 -7.70
N LEU A 40 -10.75 -12.16 -7.50
CA LEU A 40 -10.86 -12.80 -6.19
C LEU A 40 -9.91 -14.01 -6.12
N TYR A 41 -9.09 -14.04 -5.08
CA TYR A 41 -8.29 -15.20 -4.70
C TYR A 41 -8.72 -15.71 -3.33
N PHE A 42 -8.81 -17.03 -3.18
CA PHE A 42 -9.07 -17.70 -1.90
C PHE A 42 -7.88 -18.57 -1.52
N GLY A 43 -7.40 -18.41 -0.29
CA GLY A 43 -6.32 -19.25 0.20
C GLY A 43 -6.05 -19.08 1.68
N LYS A 44 -5.05 -19.80 2.19
CA LYS A 44 -4.59 -19.69 3.59
C LYS A 44 -3.56 -18.57 3.81
N SER A 45 -3.09 -17.98 2.73
CA SER A 45 -2.09 -16.90 2.71
C SER A 45 -2.44 -15.92 1.61
N LYS A 46 -1.68 -14.82 1.51
CA LYS A 46 -1.63 -14.05 0.27
C LYS A 46 -1.23 -14.94 -0.93
N PRO A 47 -1.60 -14.58 -2.17
CA PRO A 47 -1.18 -15.32 -3.35
C PRO A 47 0.35 -15.45 -3.37
N LYS A 48 0.87 -16.65 -3.61
CA LYS A 48 2.33 -16.86 -3.66
C LYS A 48 2.92 -16.33 -4.97
N CYS A 49 2.18 -16.50 -6.06
CA CYS A 49 2.53 -15.97 -7.37
C CYS A 49 1.75 -14.67 -7.60
N LEU A 50 2.42 -13.53 -7.41
CA LEU A 50 1.80 -12.22 -7.66
C LEU A 50 1.48 -12.03 -9.15
N GLU A 51 2.37 -12.48 -10.04
CA GLU A 51 2.19 -12.40 -11.48
C GLU A 51 0.89 -13.10 -11.92
N GLY A 52 0.69 -14.36 -11.51
CA GLY A 52 -0.52 -15.11 -11.84
C GLY A 52 -1.79 -14.59 -11.16
N PHE A 53 -1.67 -13.90 -10.02
CA PHE A 53 -2.81 -13.24 -9.39
C PHE A 53 -3.24 -11.97 -10.13
N LEU A 54 -2.29 -11.25 -10.74
CA LEU A 54 -2.56 -9.97 -11.40
C LEU A 54 -2.69 -10.08 -12.93
N SER A 55 -2.36 -11.22 -13.55
CA SER A 55 -2.23 -11.35 -15.01
C SER A 55 -3.49 -10.93 -15.75
N ASP A 56 -4.63 -11.50 -15.37
CA ASP A 56 -5.89 -11.30 -16.07
C ASP A 56 -6.38 -9.86 -15.86
N PHE A 57 -6.25 -9.36 -14.64
CA PHE A 57 -6.54 -7.97 -14.30
C PHE A 57 -5.70 -6.97 -15.08
N ILE A 58 -4.38 -7.21 -15.20
CA ILE A 58 -3.48 -6.35 -15.97
C ILE A 58 -3.84 -6.39 -17.45
N TYR A 59 -4.14 -7.56 -17.99
CA TYR A 59 -4.55 -7.73 -19.38
C TYR A 59 -5.84 -6.95 -19.68
N GLU A 60 -6.89 -7.14 -18.90
CA GLU A 60 -8.16 -6.42 -19.05
C GLU A 60 -7.97 -4.91 -18.89
N LEU A 61 -7.17 -4.49 -17.91
CA LEU A 61 -6.89 -3.08 -17.69
C LEU A 61 -6.15 -2.46 -18.87
N HIS A 62 -5.18 -3.18 -19.45
CA HIS A 62 -4.48 -2.73 -20.66
C HIS A 62 -5.44 -2.54 -21.84
N LEU A 63 -6.41 -3.43 -22.03
CA LEU A 63 -7.41 -3.34 -23.10
C LEU A 63 -8.32 -2.12 -22.97
N ILE A 64 -8.67 -1.73 -21.73
CA ILE A 64 -9.61 -0.62 -21.50
C ILE A 64 -8.90 0.72 -21.32
N THR A 65 -7.64 0.74 -20.87
CA THR A 65 -6.89 1.99 -20.66
C THR A 65 -6.53 2.68 -21.96
N GLY A 66 -6.57 4.01 -21.97
CA GLY A 66 -6.42 4.81 -23.17
C GLY A 66 -7.77 5.15 -23.79
N VAL A 67 -7.93 4.84 -25.06
CA VAL A 67 -9.15 5.17 -25.83
C VAL A 67 -10.05 3.95 -25.92
N LEU A 68 -11.21 4.04 -25.28
CA LEU A 68 -12.25 3.01 -25.34
C LEU A 68 -13.40 3.49 -26.22
N LEU A 69 -13.65 2.78 -27.32
CA LEU A 69 -14.78 3.03 -28.21
C LEU A 69 -15.99 2.22 -27.75
N HIS A 70 -17.08 2.90 -27.42
CA HIS A 70 -18.36 2.29 -27.09
C HIS A 70 -19.42 2.79 -28.06
N GLY A 71 -19.63 2.05 -29.16
CA GLY A 71 -20.46 2.50 -30.28
C GLY A 71 -19.86 3.74 -30.94
N SER A 72 -20.62 4.84 -30.96
CA SER A 72 -20.16 6.14 -31.45
C SER A 72 -19.49 7.02 -30.38
N ILE A 73 -19.45 6.56 -29.13
CA ILE A 73 -18.90 7.34 -28.01
C ILE A 73 -17.46 6.93 -27.75
N THR A 74 -16.58 7.92 -27.64
CA THR A 74 -15.17 7.73 -27.27
C THR A 74 -14.98 8.07 -25.80
N HIS A 75 -14.48 7.12 -25.02
CA HIS A 75 -14.14 7.30 -23.62
C HIS A 75 -12.62 7.25 -23.44
N PHE A 76 -12.07 8.18 -22.64
CA PHE A 76 -10.69 8.10 -22.20
C PHE A 76 -10.66 7.49 -20.80
N VAL A 77 -10.02 6.32 -20.67
CA VAL A 77 -9.90 5.60 -19.39
C VAL A 77 -8.45 5.68 -18.91
N SER A 78 -8.26 6.05 -17.65
CA SER A 78 -6.95 6.15 -17.01
C SER A 78 -6.99 5.56 -15.61
N ILE A 79 -5.83 5.13 -15.11
CA ILE A 79 -5.70 4.77 -13.70
C ILE A 79 -5.46 6.07 -12.93
N ARG A 80 -6.26 6.34 -11.91
CA ARG A 80 -6.08 7.49 -11.02
C ARG A 80 -5.12 7.15 -9.89
N ALA A 81 -5.43 6.08 -9.16
CA ALA A 81 -4.70 5.72 -7.95
C ALA A 81 -4.83 4.23 -7.62
N PHE A 82 -3.79 3.70 -7.00
CA PHE A 82 -3.84 2.48 -6.20
C PHE A 82 -3.92 2.85 -4.72
N VAL A 83 -4.93 2.35 -4.04
CA VAL A 83 -5.16 2.56 -2.61
C VAL A 83 -5.14 1.21 -1.92
N CYS A 84 -4.14 0.95 -1.11
CA CYS A 84 -4.02 -0.29 -0.34
C CYS A 84 -3.30 0.01 0.97
N ASP A 85 -3.41 -0.88 1.95
CA ASP A 85 -2.67 -0.79 3.20
C ASP A 85 -1.16 -1.05 2.98
N ALA A 86 -0.33 -0.82 3.99
CA ALA A 86 1.13 -0.93 3.83
C ALA A 86 1.61 -2.36 3.48
N PRO A 87 1.11 -3.44 4.14
CA PRO A 87 1.44 -4.81 3.75
C PRO A 87 1.06 -5.14 2.30
N VAL A 88 -0.15 -4.81 1.85
CA VAL A 88 -0.61 -5.09 0.49
C VAL A 88 0.15 -4.25 -0.53
N ARG A 89 0.39 -2.95 -0.27
CA ARG A 89 1.22 -2.11 -1.14
C ARG A 89 2.61 -2.69 -1.33
N SER A 90 3.27 -3.08 -0.24
CA SER A 90 4.62 -3.64 -0.32
C SER A 90 4.67 -4.96 -1.10
N TYR A 91 3.63 -5.79 -0.96
CA TYR A 91 3.44 -6.99 -1.76
C TYR A 91 3.21 -6.67 -3.24
N ALA A 92 2.22 -5.85 -3.57
CA ALA A 92 1.86 -5.50 -4.96
C ALA A 92 3.01 -4.81 -5.71
N LYS A 93 3.76 -3.96 -5.00
CA LYS A 93 4.91 -3.22 -5.56
C LYS A 93 6.21 -4.03 -5.55
N CYS A 94 6.24 -5.23 -4.96
CA CYS A 94 7.45 -6.02 -4.75
C CYS A 94 8.56 -5.22 -4.05
N ILE A 95 8.24 -4.52 -2.95
CA ILE A 95 9.20 -3.70 -2.18
C ILE A 95 9.34 -4.16 -0.73
N THR A 96 10.38 -3.66 -0.08
CA THR A 96 10.62 -3.80 1.35
C THR A 96 9.43 -3.24 2.14
N GLY A 97 8.87 -4.07 3.03
CA GLY A 97 7.72 -3.71 3.86
C GLY A 97 8.04 -2.61 4.88
N HIS A 98 6.99 -2.02 5.45
CA HIS A 98 7.02 -0.83 6.32
C HIS A 98 8.01 -0.89 7.51
N ALA A 99 8.37 -2.08 7.98
CA ALA A 99 9.30 -2.28 9.10
C ALA A 99 10.79 -2.42 8.69
N GLY A 100 11.10 -2.32 7.39
CA GLY A 100 12.46 -2.50 6.88
C GLY A 100 13.30 -1.22 6.82
N TYR A 101 14.62 -1.39 6.72
CA TYR A 101 15.59 -0.28 6.61
C TYR A 101 15.38 0.61 5.39
N TYR A 102 14.88 0.06 4.27
CA TYR A 102 14.61 0.84 3.06
C TYR A 102 13.12 0.82 2.75
N ALA A 103 12.28 1.02 3.77
CA ALA A 103 10.83 0.90 3.65
C ALA A 103 10.13 2.15 3.11
N CYS A 104 10.75 3.34 3.19
CA CYS A 104 10.10 4.56 2.75
C CYS A 104 9.78 4.48 1.26
N GLU A 105 8.51 4.67 0.91
CA GLU A 105 8.03 4.61 -0.47
C GLU A 105 8.21 5.94 -1.20
N LYS A 106 8.30 7.05 -0.47
CA LYS A 106 8.32 8.43 -1.01
C LYS A 106 9.71 9.05 -1.08
N CYS A 107 10.67 8.58 -0.28
CA CYS A 107 12.07 9.00 -0.37
C CYS A 107 13.03 7.82 -0.23
N SER A 108 14.30 8.07 -0.52
CA SER A 108 15.35 7.05 -0.57
C SER A 108 16.12 6.85 0.75
N GLN A 109 15.67 7.47 1.84
CA GLN A 109 16.35 7.40 3.14
C GLN A 109 16.52 5.95 3.63
N LYS A 110 17.60 5.71 4.37
CA LYS A 110 17.83 4.46 5.09
C LYS A 110 17.40 4.67 6.54
N GLY A 111 16.48 3.85 7.02
CA GLY A 111 16.11 3.83 8.43
C GLY A 111 17.23 3.33 9.33
N THR A 112 17.11 3.62 10.61
CA THR A 112 18.05 3.17 11.65
C THR A 112 17.31 2.32 12.67
N TYR A 113 17.89 1.20 13.07
CA TYR A 113 17.29 0.36 14.11
C TYR A 113 17.47 1.02 15.48
N SER A 114 16.36 1.29 16.15
CA SER A 114 16.38 1.73 17.53
C SER A 114 16.35 0.51 18.45
N LEU A 115 17.40 0.34 19.26
CA LEU A 115 17.42 -0.66 20.34
C LEU A 115 16.32 -0.38 21.37
N GLU A 116 16.08 0.91 21.64
CA GLU A 116 15.11 1.39 22.60
C GLU A 116 13.67 1.02 22.20
N PHE A 117 13.27 1.32 20.97
CA PHE A 117 11.92 1.02 20.48
C PHE A 117 11.79 -0.35 19.79
N ARG A 118 12.91 -1.09 19.67
CA ARG A 118 13.02 -2.39 18.97
C ARG A 118 12.44 -2.39 17.55
N LYS A 119 12.58 -1.28 16.84
CA LYS A 119 12.04 -1.08 15.49
C LYS A 119 12.95 -0.19 14.65
N VAL A 120 12.83 -0.31 13.33
CA VAL A 120 13.48 0.62 12.38
C VAL A 120 12.72 1.94 12.40
N LEU A 121 13.46 3.05 12.48
CA LEU A 121 12.95 4.41 12.43
C LEU A 121 13.42 5.12 11.16
N LEU A 122 12.52 5.86 10.55
CA LEU A 122 12.76 6.75 9.41
C LEU A 122 12.59 8.19 9.92
N THR A 123 13.68 8.83 10.30
CA THR A 123 13.67 10.12 11.02
C THR A 123 14.03 11.31 10.16
N GLU A 124 14.52 11.08 8.95
CA GLU A 124 14.93 12.15 8.04
C GLU A 124 13.70 12.74 7.36
N ALA A 125 13.42 14.01 7.66
CA ALA A 125 12.30 14.75 7.08
C ALA A 125 12.60 15.27 5.67
N ASP A 126 13.86 15.65 5.42
CA ASP A 126 14.35 16.11 4.13
C ASP A 126 15.37 15.12 3.57
N HIS A 127 14.94 14.36 2.57
CA HIS A 127 15.79 13.41 1.85
C HIS A 127 15.30 13.32 0.41
N ALA A 128 16.21 12.95 -0.51
CA ALA A 128 15.91 12.79 -1.92
C ALA A 128 14.64 11.98 -2.16
N ARG A 129 13.64 12.63 -2.76
CA ARG A 129 12.35 12.05 -3.12
C ARG A 129 12.55 10.97 -4.17
N ARG A 130 11.78 9.89 -4.05
CA ARG A 130 11.73 8.84 -5.06
C ARG A 130 10.79 9.30 -6.16
N THR A 131 11.21 9.13 -7.41
CA THR A 131 10.39 9.36 -8.60
C THR A 131 9.85 8.05 -9.17
N ASP A 132 8.89 8.12 -10.07
CA ASP A 132 8.40 6.95 -10.81
C ASP A 132 9.53 6.32 -11.63
N ASP A 133 10.43 7.13 -12.19
CA ASP A 133 11.62 6.67 -12.92
C ASP A 133 12.63 5.96 -12.02
N ASP A 134 12.92 6.50 -10.82
CA ASP A 134 13.80 5.83 -9.85
C ASP A 134 13.26 4.44 -9.47
N PHE A 135 11.94 4.31 -9.34
CA PHE A 135 11.28 3.04 -9.06
C PHE A 135 11.38 2.08 -10.24
N LYS A 136 11.06 2.55 -11.46
CA LYS A 136 11.12 1.75 -12.69
C LYS A 136 12.52 1.21 -12.96
N GLN A 137 13.55 2.03 -12.71
CA GLN A 137 14.97 1.66 -12.84
C GLN A 137 15.49 0.85 -11.64
N GLN A 138 14.67 0.61 -10.61
CA GLN A 138 15.03 -0.05 -9.36
C GLN A 138 16.32 0.49 -8.72
N LYS A 139 16.52 1.81 -8.77
CA LYS A 139 17.78 2.48 -8.40
C LYS A 139 18.26 2.11 -6.99
N ASN A 140 17.33 1.94 -6.04
CA ASN A 140 17.63 1.41 -4.72
C ASN A 140 17.32 -0.10 -4.64
N LYS A 141 18.32 -0.94 -4.93
CA LYS A 141 18.20 -2.40 -4.90
C LYS A 141 17.74 -2.99 -3.56
N LEU A 142 17.95 -2.29 -2.43
CA LEU A 142 17.55 -2.75 -1.10
C LEU A 142 16.08 -2.39 -0.78
N HIS A 143 15.51 -1.44 -1.52
CA HIS A 143 14.08 -1.13 -1.48
C HIS A 143 13.28 -2.17 -2.28
N HIS A 144 13.80 -2.67 -3.39
CA HIS A 144 13.10 -3.61 -4.25
C HIS A 144 13.38 -5.06 -3.84
N LYS A 145 12.32 -5.89 -3.83
CA LYS A 145 12.38 -7.35 -3.59
C LYS A 145 12.16 -8.16 -4.87
N GLY A 146 11.81 -7.49 -5.95
CA GLY A 146 11.56 -8.06 -7.26
C GLY A 146 10.96 -6.99 -8.16
N GLU A 147 10.66 -7.36 -9.40
CA GLU A 147 9.91 -6.50 -10.32
C GLU A 147 8.40 -6.69 -10.08
N SER A 148 7.66 -5.60 -10.05
CA SER A 148 6.20 -5.66 -9.90
C SER A 148 5.55 -5.89 -11.26
N PRO A 149 4.59 -6.84 -11.38
CA PRO A 149 3.82 -7.03 -12.60
C PRO A 149 3.07 -5.75 -13.04
N LEU A 150 2.74 -4.87 -12.10
CA LEU A 150 2.04 -3.61 -12.35
C LEU A 150 2.85 -2.60 -13.17
N LEU A 151 4.17 -2.78 -13.31
CA LEU A 151 5.01 -1.95 -14.20
C LEU A 151 4.64 -2.12 -15.69
N LYS A 152 3.86 -3.14 -16.05
CA LYS A 152 3.30 -3.33 -17.40
C LYS A 152 2.18 -2.34 -17.74
N LEU A 153 1.64 -1.64 -16.75
CA LEU A 153 0.59 -0.65 -16.91
C LEU A 153 1.20 0.76 -17.05
N PRO A 154 0.51 1.71 -17.71
CA PRO A 154 0.89 3.12 -17.75
C PRO A 154 0.57 3.79 -16.39
N LEU A 155 1.30 3.40 -15.35
CA LEU A 155 1.07 3.75 -13.95
C LEU A 155 2.35 4.26 -13.28
N GLY A 156 2.25 5.36 -12.54
CA GLY A 156 3.29 5.83 -11.64
C GLY A 156 3.33 5.03 -10.33
N MET A 157 4.36 4.21 -10.13
CA MET A 157 4.51 3.35 -8.95
C MET A 157 4.77 4.11 -7.63
N VAL A 158 5.14 5.39 -7.72
CA VAL A 158 5.33 6.30 -6.58
C VAL A 158 4.24 7.36 -6.55
N SER A 159 3.95 8.01 -7.66
CA SER A 159 3.01 9.14 -7.73
C SER A 159 1.55 8.71 -7.58
N GLN A 160 1.18 7.53 -8.09
CA GLN A 160 -0.21 7.06 -8.11
C GLN A 160 -0.52 5.99 -7.06
N PHE A 161 0.48 5.56 -6.27
CA PHE A 161 0.23 4.80 -5.05
C PHE A 161 0.01 5.75 -3.88
N SER A 162 -1.24 5.78 -3.41
CA SER A 162 -1.65 6.56 -2.26
C SER A 162 -1.20 5.88 -0.97
N LEU A 163 -0.67 6.68 -0.05
CA LEU A 163 -0.45 6.26 1.32
C LEU A 163 -1.78 6.43 2.05
N ASP A 164 -2.32 5.34 2.59
CA ASP A 164 -3.63 5.35 3.24
C ASP A 164 -3.55 5.96 4.65
N ASP A 165 -4.11 7.16 4.80
CA ASP A 165 -4.16 7.94 6.04
C ASP A 165 -4.87 7.19 7.18
N MET A 166 -5.87 6.37 6.87
CA MET A 166 -6.58 5.60 7.90
C MET A 166 -5.61 4.66 8.62
N HIS A 167 -4.80 3.91 7.87
CA HIS A 167 -3.85 2.97 8.44
C HIS A 167 -2.60 3.66 9.01
N LEU A 168 -2.11 4.71 8.36
CA LEU A 168 -0.88 5.38 8.76
C LEU A 168 -1.07 6.36 9.92
N VAL A 169 -2.13 7.17 9.88
CA VAL A 169 -2.37 8.23 10.86
C VAL A 169 -3.39 7.78 11.89
N CYS A 170 -4.61 7.43 11.48
CA CYS A 170 -5.70 7.16 12.43
C CYS A 170 -5.41 5.91 13.27
N LEU A 171 -5.15 4.78 12.62
CA LEU A 171 -4.82 3.51 13.29
C LEU A 171 -3.35 3.45 13.72
N GLY A 172 -2.45 4.08 12.96
CA GLY A 172 -1.01 4.00 13.17
C GLY A 172 -0.47 4.96 14.22
N VAL A 173 -1.08 6.14 14.42
CA VAL A 173 -0.60 7.18 15.35
C VAL A 173 -1.68 7.57 16.35
N ILE A 174 -2.85 8.01 15.89
CA ILE A 174 -3.91 8.56 16.75
C ILE A 174 -4.39 7.51 17.75
N LYS A 175 -4.60 6.27 17.32
CA LYS A 175 -4.97 5.17 18.22
C LYS A 175 -3.97 4.99 19.36
N ILE A 176 -2.67 5.10 19.08
CA ILE A 176 -1.61 4.97 20.09
C ILE A 176 -1.66 6.15 21.07
N LEU A 177 -1.80 7.37 20.56
CA LEU A 177 -1.87 8.58 21.38
C LEU A 177 -3.08 8.55 22.32
N VAL A 178 -4.25 8.17 21.81
CA VAL A 178 -5.48 8.05 22.61
C VAL A 178 -5.32 7.00 23.71
N GLN A 179 -4.73 5.84 23.40
CA GLN A 179 -4.43 4.82 24.41
C GLN A 179 -3.53 5.37 25.51
N TYR A 180 -2.50 6.14 25.17
CA TYR A 180 -1.66 6.80 26.16
C TYR A 180 -2.40 7.84 27.01
N TRP A 181 -3.21 8.69 26.39
CA TRP A 181 -3.97 9.72 27.11
C TRP A 181 -5.01 9.14 28.07
N LEU A 182 -5.56 7.97 27.74
CA LEU A 182 -6.50 7.25 28.61
C LEU A 182 -5.80 6.40 29.69
N GLY A 183 -4.47 6.46 29.80
CA GLY A 183 -3.70 5.68 30.76
C GLY A 183 -3.55 4.20 30.40
N GLU A 184 -3.97 3.80 29.20
CA GLU A 184 -3.76 2.45 28.69
C GLU A 184 -2.30 2.26 28.21
N SER A 185 -1.88 1.00 28.10
CA SER A 185 -0.58 0.66 27.51
C SER A 185 -0.78 -0.01 26.14
N PRO A 186 -0.48 0.69 25.02
CA PRO A 186 -0.60 0.14 23.68
C PRO A 186 0.16 -1.19 23.53
N SER A 187 -0.45 -2.20 22.92
CA SER A 187 0.20 -3.50 22.70
C SER A 187 1.21 -3.47 21.54
N SER A 188 0.94 -2.69 20.50
CA SER A 188 1.66 -2.66 19.22
C SER A 188 2.76 -1.60 19.13
N ALA A 189 2.85 -0.68 20.11
CA ALA A 189 3.80 0.42 20.10
C ALA A 189 4.16 0.88 21.52
N LYS A 190 4.57 -0.07 22.36
CA LYS A 190 5.02 0.24 23.73
C LYS A 190 6.23 1.17 23.68
N VAL A 191 5.98 2.45 23.93
CA VAL A 191 6.99 3.41 24.35
C VAL A 191 7.65 2.89 25.63
N PRO A 192 8.99 2.84 25.70
CA PRO A 192 9.71 2.44 26.89
C PRO A 192 9.29 3.27 28.11
N THR A 193 9.31 2.64 29.28
CA THR A 193 8.83 3.25 30.53
C THR A 193 9.52 4.57 30.87
N HIS A 194 10.81 4.72 30.55
CA HIS A 194 11.59 5.93 30.82
C HIS A 194 11.19 7.12 29.93
N VAL A 195 10.77 6.88 28.68
CA VAL A 195 10.26 7.91 27.77
C VAL A 195 8.87 8.39 28.20
N LYS A 196 8.03 7.49 28.74
CA LYS A 196 6.73 7.89 29.29
C LYS A 196 6.89 8.93 30.41
N ALA A 197 7.87 8.73 31.29
CA ALA A 197 8.13 9.63 32.41
C ALA A 197 8.59 11.04 31.97
N SER A 198 9.19 11.17 30.78
CA SER A 198 9.65 12.45 30.23
C SER A 198 8.57 13.21 29.46
N ILE A 199 7.49 12.54 29.03
CA ILE A 199 6.33 13.15 28.35
C ILE A 199 5.29 13.67 29.36
N SER A 200 5.31 13.16 30.59
CA SER A 200 4.37 13.55 31.66
C SER A 200 4.84 14.76 32.49
N GLN A 201 5.86 15.48 32.05
CA GLN A 201 6.30 16.78 32.58
C GLN A 201 5.92 17.90 31.61
#